data_AF-A0A9E3HDD1-F1
#
_entry.id   AF-A0A9E3HDD1-F1
#
_cell.length_a   1.000
_cell.length_b   1.000
_cell.length_c   1.000
_cell.angle_alpha   90.00
_cell.angle_beta   90.00
_cell.angle_gamma   90.00
#
_symmetry.space_group_name_H-M   'P 1'
#
loop_
_entity.id
_entity.type
_entity.pdbx_description
1 polymer ?
#
loop_
_entity_poly.entity_id
_entity_poly.type
_entity_poly.pdbx_seq_one_letter_code
_entity_poly.pdbx_strand_id
1 'polypeptide(L)'
;MQTQFKVADSIAVDDEGYAVGLLSAIEFDQYLNEETGEVKDQIVFVWQTQTRKGIDSKLRLWTGINITPTPRMSNGKKFFNALTQILLIHKIITSEDLKKLAQDEEYINELDIDLGLMVGETHKFKLNINERGLARPDISSLRIVKPISIRITSTSNTESEELEQ
;
A
#
# COMPACT_ATOMS: atom_id res chain seq x y z
N MET A 1 -32.74 -6.67 -7.71
CA MET A 1 -31.31 -6.63 -8.07
C MET A 1 -30.58 -5.99 -6.90
N GLN A 2 -29.86 -6.77 -6.07
CA GLN A 2 -29.12 -6.23 -4.94
C GLN A 2 -27.86 -5.53 -5.47
N THR A 3 -27.74 -4.25 -5.21
CA THR A 3 -26.56 -3.43 -5.50
C THR A 3 -25.40 -4.01 -4.69
N GLN A 4 -24.51 -4.73 -5.36
CA GLN A 4 -23.26 -5.20 -4.77
C GLN A 4 -22.48 -3.95 -4.36
N PHE A 5 -22.43 -3.66 -3.06
CA PHE A 5 -21.72 -2.49 -2.53
C PHE A 5 -20.26 -2.57 -3.01
N LYS A 6 -19.87 -1.65 -3.89
CA LYS A 6 -18.48 -1.51 -4.30
C LYS A 6 -17.70 -1.05 -3.08
N VAL A 7 -16.67 -1.82 -2.69
CA VAL A 7 -15.80 -1.53 -1.54
C VAL A 7 -15.27 -0.10 -1.58
N ALA A 8 -15.08 0.47 -2.78
CA ALA A 8 -14.67 1.85 -2.98
C ALA A 8 -15.60 2.91 -2.38
N ASP A 9 -16.93 2.73 -2.48
CA ASP A 9 -17.90 3.72 -1.97
C ASP A 9 -17.98 3.73 -0.45
N SER A 10 -17.39 2.73 0.19
CA SER A 10 -17.39 2.58 1.63
C SER A 10 -16.24 3.30 2.32
N ILE A 11 -15.09 3.53 1.67
CA ILE A 11 -13.92 4.14 2.33
C ILE A 11 -14.17 5.65 2.58
N ALA A 12 -13.78 6.11 3.77
CA ALA A 12 -13.83 7.52 4.13
C ALA A 12 -12.75 8.31 3.37
N VAL A 13 -13.15 9.42 2.77
CA VAL A 13 -12.27 10.37 2.10
C VAL A 13 -12.62 11.79 2.54
N ASP A 14 -11.65 12.70 2.47
CA ASP A 14 -11.90 14.13 2.64
C ASP A 14 -12.57 14.76 1.39
N ASP A 15 -12.86 16.06 1.47
CA ASP A 15 -13.51 16.82 0.39
C ASP A 15 -12.69 16.87 -0.90
N GLU A 16 -11.38 16.58 -0.83
CA GLU A 16 -10.47 16.51 -1.98
C GLU A 16 -10.35 15.08 -2.55
N GLY A 17 -11.05 14.11 -1.96
CA GLY A 17 -11.07 12.70 -2.35
C GLY A 17 -9.89 11.89 -1.84
N TYR A 18 -9.19 12.34 -0.79
CA TYR A 18 -8.10 11.59 -0.17
C TYR A 18 -8.58 10.77 1.02
N ALA A 19 -8.21 9.50 1.03
CA ALA A 19 -8.25 8.66 2.22
C ALA A 19 -6.98 8.86 3.07
N VAL A 20 -7.08 8.53 4.36
CA VAL A 20 -5.95 8.41 5.26
C VAL A 20 -5.87 6.96 5.75
N GLY A 21 -4.68 6.40 5.80
CA GLY A 21 -4.45 5.05 6.28
C GLY A 21 -3.12 4.89 7.00
N LEU A 22 -3.11 4.04 8.03
CA LEU A 22 -1.89 3.58 8.70
C LEU A 22 -1.34 2.37 7.95
N LEU A 23 -0.09 2.42 7.49
CA LEU A 23 0.58 1.25 6.93
C LEU A 23 0.80 0.23 8.05
N SER A 24 -0.09 -0.76 8.12
CA SER A 24 -0.20 -1.71 9.23
C SER A 24 0.65 -2.97 9.03
N ALA A 25 0.92 -3.33 7.78
CA ALA A 25 1.73 -4.48 7.44
C ALA A 25 2.30 -4.35 6.02
N ILE A 26 3.41 -5.05 5.81
CA ILE A 26 3.98 -5.36 4.51
C ILE A 26 4.15 -6.87 4.46
N GLU A 27 3.48 -7.50 3.52
CA GLU A 27 3.44 -8.96 3.37
C GLU A 27 4.16 -9.36 2.08
N PHE A 28 4.80 -10.52 2.09
CA PHE A 28 5.39 -11.13 0.90
C PHE A 28 4.50 -12.29 0.48
N ASP A 29 4.14 -12.32 -0.80
CA ASP A 29 3.18 -13.26 -1.34
C ASP A 29 3.60 -13.71 -2.73
N GLN A 30 2.97 -14.77 -3.23
CA GLN A 30 3.20 -15.31 -4.56
C GLN A 30 1.88 -15.47 -5.30
N TYR A 31 1.88 -15.17 -6.60
CA TYR A 31 0.71 -15.40 -7.44
C TYR A 31 1.07 -16.18 -8.71
N LEU A 32 0.16 -17.04 -9.15
CA LEU A 32 0.26 -17.72 -10.44
C LEU A 32 -0.18 -16.74 -11.54
N ASN A 33 0.70 -16.44 -12.48
CA ASN A 33 0.34 -15.74 -13.69
C ASN A 33 -0.43 -16.70 -14.61
N GLU A 34 -1.75 -16.54 -14.69
CA GLU A 34 -2.62 -17.42 -15.50
C GLU A 34 -2.28 -17.42 -17.00
N GLU A 35 -1.65 -16.35 -17.51
CA GLU A 35 -1.26 -16.27 -18.93
C GLU A 35 0.03 -17.04 -19.25
N THR A 36 1.01 -17.02 -18.34
CA THR A 36 2.34 -17.64 -18.57
C THR A 36 2.53 -18.96 -17.82
N GLY A 37 1.67 -19.26 -16.84
CA GLY A 37 1.81 -20.40 -15.92
C GLY A 37 2.93 -20.24 -14.88
N GLU A 38 3.58 -19.07 -14.82
CA GLU A 38 4.70 -18.82 -13.90
C GLU A 38 4.21 -18.32 -12.55
N VAL A 39 4.84 -18.79 -11.47
CA VAL A 39 4.67 -18.22 -10.13
C VAL A 39 5.54 -16.97 -10.02
N LYS A 40 4.96 -15.85 -9.58
CA LYS A 40 5.64 -14.57 -9.41
C LYS A 40 5.54 -14.07 -7.98
N ASP A 41 6.66 -13.60 -7.46
CA ASP A 41 6.74 -12.95 -6.16
C ASP A 41 6.14 -11.53 -6.22
N GLN A 42 5.49 -11.14 -5.14
CA GLN A 42 4.91 -9.82 -4.96
C GLN A 42 5.01 -9.35 -3.51
N ILE A 43 4.96 -8.03 -3.34
CA ILE A 43 4.90 -7.37 -2.04
C ILE A 43 3.52 -6.75 -1.88
N VAL A 44 2.90 -6.94 -0.73
CA VAL A 44 1.56 -6.43 -0.43
C VAL A 44 1.66 -5.41 0.69
N PHE A 45 1.38 -4.15 0.36
CA PHE A 45 1.29 -3.07 1.33
C PHE A 45 -0.15 -2.98 1.85
N VAL A 46 -0.32 -3.05 3.17
CA VAL A 46 -1.64 -3.11 3.81
C VAL A 46 -1.86 -1.87 4.68
N TRP A 47 -2.74 -0.97 4.22
CA TRP A 47 -3.18 0.18 5.00
C TRP A 47 -4.46 -0.13 5.77
N GLN A 48 -4.44 0.10 7.07
CA GLN A 48 -5.64 0.20 7.89
C GLN A 48 -6.27 1.57 7.66
N THR A 49 -7.53 1.58 7.21
CA THR A 49 -8.31 2.77 6.92
C THR A 49 -9.66 2.68 7.62
N GLN A 50 -10.49 3.71 7.47
CA GLN A 50 -11.87 3.68 7.95
C GLN A 50 -12.86 3.82 6.80
N THR A 51 -14.00 3.18 6.95
CA THR A 51 -15.17 3.42 6.11
C THR A 51 -15.85 4.74 6.49
N ARG A 52 -16.74 5.27 5.64
CA ARG A 52 -17.59 6.44 5.93
C ARG A 52 -18.45 6.27 7.17
N LYS A 53 -18.67 5.02 7.61
CA LYS A 53 -19.39 4.68 8.85
C LYS A 53 -18.47 4.57 10.07
N GLY A 54 -17.18 4.87 9.94
CA GLY A 54 -16.18 4.75 11.00
C GLY A 54 -15.76 3.31 11.32
N ILE A 55 -16.14 2.33 10.48
CA ILE A 55 -15.73 0.93 10.64
C ILE A 55 -14.34 0.75 10.05
N ASP A 56 -13.45 0.12 10.79
CA ASP A 56 -12.10 -0.22 10.33
C ASP A 56 -12.15 -1.11 9.08
N SER A 57 -11.27 -0.80 8.13
CA SER A 57 -11.13 -1.51 6.86
C SER A 57 -9.66 -1.64 6.48
N LYS A 58 -9.37 -2.46 5.49
CA LYS A 58 -8.01 -2.65 4.96
C LYS A 58 -8.00 -2.40 3.47
N LEU A 59 -7.12 -1.50 3.03
CA LEU A 59 -6.77 -1.33 1.63
C LEU A 59 -5.42 -1.99 1.35
N ARG A 60 -5.35 -2.70 0.24
CA ARG A 60 -4.16 -3.42 -0.19
C ARG A 60 -3.64 -2.88 -1.51
N LEU A 61 -2.33 -2.81 -1.61
CA LEU A 61 -1.63 -2.58 -2.86
C LEU A 61 -0.59 -3.66 -3.07
N TRP A 62 -0.74 -4.37 -4.18
CA TRP A 62 0.22 -5.36 -4.64
C TRP A 62 1.24 -4.68 -5.56
N THR A 63 2.51 -4.98 -5.34
CA THR A 63 3.62 -4.55 -6.20
C THR A 63 4.44 -5.76 -6.62
N GLY A 64 5.15 -5.68 -7.73
CA GLY A 64 6.26 -6.61 -7.97
C GLY A 64 7.40 -6.38 -6.97
N ILE A 65 8.40 -7.26 -6.99
CA ILE A 65 9.59 -7.19 -6.12
C ILE A 65 10.73 -6.32 -6.68
N ASN A 66 10.71 -6.00 -7.98
CA ASN A 66 11.83 -5.32 -8.65
C ASN A 66 11.73 -3.79 -8.54
N ILE A 67 12.84 -3.13 -8.25
CA ILE A 67 12.98 -1.67 -8.36
C ILE A 67 13.25 -1.33 -9.83
N THR A 68 12.51 -0.39 -10.40
CA THR A 68 12.79 0.09 -11.76
C THR A 68 13.62 1.38 -11.70
N PRO A 69 14.92 1.36 -12.05
CA PRO A 69 15.79 2.54 -11.95
C PRO A 69 15.49 3.62 -13.00
N THR A 70 14.88 3.23 -14.12
CA THR A 70 14.50 4.14 -15.21
C THR A 70 12.99 4.32 -15.27
N PRO A 71 12.46 5.56 -15.20
CA PRO A 71 11.02 5.76 -15.27
C PRO A 71 10.51 5.51 -16.68
N ARG A 72 9.31 4.92 -16.77
CA ARG A 72 8.58 4.79 -18.03
C ARG A 72 7.92 6.13 -18.38
N MET A 73 7.68 6.35 -19.67
CA MET A 73 6.97 7.54 -20.18
C MET A 73 5.54 7.16 -20.55
N SER A 74 4.55 7.88 -20.02
CA SER A 74 3.14 7.73 -20.40
C SER A 74 2.49 9.10 -20.38
N ASN A 75 1.85 9.46 -21.49
CA ASN A 75 1.19 10.76 -21.66
C ASN A 75 2.08 11.96 -21.26
N GLY A 76 3.38 11.90 -21.61
CA GLY A 76 4.35 12.94 -21.30
C GLY A 76 4.82 12.99 -19.83
N LYS A 77 4.32 12.11 -18.96
CA LYS A 77 4.74 12.01 -17.55
C LYS A 77 5.67 10.81 -17.36
N LYS A 78 6.72 11.04 -16.57
CA LYS A 78 7.62 9.99 -16.08
C LYS A 78 6.96 9.29 -14.90
N PHE A 79 6.92 7.96 -14.93
CA PHE A 79 6.39 7.15 -13.85
C PHE A 79 7.31 5.96 -13.57
N PHE A 80 7.64 5.78 -12.30
CA PHE A 80 8.28 4.55 -11.82
C PHE A 80 7.22 3.48 -11.55
N ASN A 81 7.63 2.23 -11.34
CA ASN A 81 6.69 1.23 -10.84
C ASN A 81 6.26 1.55 -9.39
N ALA A 82 5.24 0.85 -8.88
CA ALA A 82 4.67 1.14 -7.57
C ALA A 82 5.70 0.98 -6.43
N LEU A 83 6.51 -0.08 -6.44
CA LEU A 83 7.53 -0.31 -5.41
C LEU A 83 8.55 0.84 -5.37
N THR A 84 9.15 1.20 -6.50
CA THR A 84 10.13 2.29 -6.58
C THR A 84 9.52 3.62 -6.11
N GLN A 85 8.28 3.92 -6.47
CA GLN A 85 7.61 5.14 -5.98
C GLN A 85 7.45 5.13 -4.46
N ILE A 86 7.03 4.01 -3.86
CA ILE A 86 6.89 3.88 -2.40
C ILE A 86 8.25 4.09 -1.73
N LEU A 87 9.29 3.40 -2.18
CA LEU A 87 10.63 3.52 -1.60
C LEU A 87 11.19 4.96 -1.68
N LEU A 88 10.91 5.67 -2.78
CA LEU A 88 11.26 7.10 -2.92
C LEU A 88 10.48 7.99 -1.94
N ILE A 89 9.18 7.73 -1.75
CA ILE A 89 8.33 8.50 -0.84
C ILE A 89 8.83 8.36 0.61
N HIS A 90 9.21 7.15 0.99
CA HIS A 90 9.80 6.85 2.30
C HIS A 90 11.29 7.21 2.42
N LYS A 91 11.90 7.69 1.32
CA LYS A 91 13.34 8.00 1.25
C LYS A 91 14.25 6.81 1.63
N ILE A 92 13.75 5.59 1.45
CA ILE A 92 14.56 4.36 1.59
C ILE A 92 15.58 4.29 0.45
N ILE A 93 15.17 4.74 -0.73
CA ILE A 93 16.07 4.99 -1.86
C ILE A 93 15.94 6.44 -2.31
N THR A 94 16.98 6.96 -2.93
CA THR A 94 17.04 8.32 -3.47
C THR A 94 17.12 8.31 -5.00
N SER A 95 16.95 9.49 -5.61
CA SER A 95 17.19 9.64 -7.04
C SER A 95 18.64 9.34 -7.44
N GLU A 96 19.60 9.45 -6.51
CA GLU A 96 21.00 9.10 -6.77
C GLU A 96 21.19 7.59 -6.78
N ASP A 97 20.53 6.86 -5.87
CA ASP A 97 20.53 5.40 -5.87
C ASP A 97 19.94 4.85 -7.17
N LEU A 98 18.88 5.47 -7.69
CA LEU A 98 18.32 5.09 -8.98
C LEU A 98 19.29 5.32 -10.15
N LYS A 99 20.12 6.37 -10.11
CA LYS A 99 21.14 6.59 -11.16
C LYS A 99 22.23 5.53 -11.10
N LYS A 100 22.66 5.16 -9.89
CA LYS A 100 23.65 4.09 -9.70
C LYS A 100 23.09 2.74 -10.15
N LEU A 101 21.87 2.39 -9.73
CA LEU A 101 21.15 1.19 -10.20
C LEU A 101 20.97 1.15 -11.72
N ALA A 102 20.84 2.30 -12.39
CA ALA A 102 20.75 2.36 -13.85
C ALA A 102 22.08 2.09 -14.56
N GLN A 103 23.21 2.25 -13.86
CA GLN A 103 24.56 2.02 -14.38
C GLN A 103 25.10 0.65 -13.98
N ASP A 104 24.70 0.17 -12.81
CA ASP A 104 25.13 -1.08 -12.20
C ASP A 104 23.96 -1.72 -11.44
N GLU A 105 23.44 -2.83 -11.98
CA GLU A 105 22.34 -3.57 -11.35
C GLU A 105 22.78 -4.23 -10.03
N GLU A 106 24.07 -4.53 -9.85
CA GLU A 106 24.59 -5.17 -8.62
C GLU A 106 24.62 -4.22 -7.42
N TYR A 107 24.54 -2.90 -7.66
CA TYR A 107 24.43 -1.88 -6.60
C TYR A 107 23.21 -2.11 -5.68
N ILE A 108 22.20 -2.85 -6.13
CA ILE A 108 21.07 -3.25 -5.28
C ILE A 108 21.52 -4.00 -4.02
N ASN A 109 22.63 -4.74 -4.10
CA ASN A 109 23.19 -5.50 -2.96
C ASN A 109 23.90 -4.59 -1.95
N GLU A 110 24.24 -3.35 -2.34
CA GLU A 110 24.77 -2.34 -1.43
C GLU A 110 23.65 -1.56 -0.70
N LEU A 111 22.41 -1.66 -1.19
CA LEU A 111 21.26 -1.00 -0.59
C LEU A 111 20.70 -1.87 0.56
N ASP A 112 20.82 -1.36 1.78
CA ASP A 112 20.18 -1.96 2.97
C ASP A 112 18.68 -1.58 3.01
N ILE A 113 17.87 -2.27 2.20
CA ILE A 113 16.44 -2.01 2.08
C ILE A 113 15.68 -2.81 3.14
N ASP A 114 15.39 -2.16 4.26
CA ASP A 114 14.45 -2.69 5.25
C ASP A 114 13.05 -2.06 5.06
N LEU A 115 12.14 -2.85 4.47
CA LEU A 115 10.76 -2.43 4.27
C LEU A 115 9.99 -2.27 5.58
N GLY A 116 10.40 -2.97 6.64
CA GLY A 116 9.75 -2.96 7.95
C GLY A 116 9.73 -1.57 8.59
N LEU A 117 10.71 -0.72 8.26
CA LEU A 117 10.80 0.66 8.74
C LEU A 117 9.62 1.55 8.31
N MET A 118 8.89 1.17 7.27
CA MET A 118 7.71 1.91 6.80
C MET A 118 6.44 1.61 7.62
N VAL A 119 6.41 0.46 8.32
CA VAL A 119 5.24 0.04 9.10
C VAL A 119 5.03 1.00 10.27
N GLY A 120 3.79 1.40 10.48
CA GLY A 120 3.42 2.41 11.48
C GLY A 120 3.36 3.84 10.94
N GLU A 121 3.81 4.08 9.70
CA GLU A 121 3.62 5.39 9.08
C GLU A 121 2.18 5.61 8.60
N THR A 122 1.71 6.86 8.72
CA THR A 122 0.40 7.27 8.23
C THR A 122 0.54 7.92 6.86
N HIS A 123 -0.27 7.49 5.91
CA HIS A 123 -0.29 8.00 4.55
C HIS A 123 -1.63 8.65 4.22
N LYS A 124 -1.57 9.67 3.36
CA LYS A 124 -2.72 10.24 2.69
C LYS A 124 -2.61 9.95 1.19
N PHE A 125 -3.66 9.41 0.59
CA PHE A 125 -3.69 9.01 -0.81
C PHE A 125 -5.10 9.09 -1.38
N LYS A 126 -5.22 9.35 -2.68
CA LYS A 126 -6.47 9.18 -3.43
C LYS A 126 -6.75 7.71 -3.67
N LEU A 127 -8.01 7.40 -3.92
CA LEU A 127 -8.45 6.05 -4.28
C LEU A 127 -8.50 5.92 -5.79
N ASN A 128 -7.85 4.89 -6.33
CA ASN A 128 -8.05 4.43 -7.69
C ASN A 128 -9.02 3.25 -7.68
N ILE A 129 -10.07 3.32 -8.49
CA ILE A 129 -11.11 2.29 -8.56
C ILE A 129 -10.88 1.49 -9.84
N ASN A 130 -10.62 0.19 -9.69
CA ASN A 130 -10.48 -0.68 -10.86
C ASN A 130 -11.85 -0.97 -11.52
N GLU A 131 -11.82 -1.57 -12.71
CA GLU A 131 -13.05 -1.92 -13.47
C GLU A 131 -14.02 -2.82 -12.68
N ARG A 132 -13.49 -3.61 -11.73
CA ARG A 132 -14.27 -4.46 -10.82
C ARG A 132 -14.84 -3.72 -9.60
N GLY A 133 -14.63 -2.41 -9.48
CA GLY A 133 -15.13 -1.57 -8.39
C GLY A 133 -14.36 -1.68 -7.08
N LEU A 134 -13.16 -2.27 -7.10
CA LEU A 134 -12.29 -2.37 -5.93
C LEU A 134 -11.43 -1.10 -5.82
N ALA A 135 -11.46 -0.45 -4.66
CA ALA A 135 -10.58 0.67 -4.37
C ALA A 135 -9.16 0.18 -4.04
N ARG A 136 -8.18 0.92 -4.56
CA ARG A 136 -6.75 0.74 -4.29
C ARG A 136 -6.12 2.11 -4.01
N PRO A 137 -5.08 2.18 -3.18
CA PRO A 137 -4.31 3.42 -3.04
C PRO A 137 -3.72 3.86 -4.38
N ASP A 138 -3.92 5.12 -4.75
CA ASP A 138 -3.21 5.74 -5.87
C ASP A 138 -1.83 6.20 -5.40
N ILE A 139 -0.81 5.42 -5.74
CA ILE A 139 0.58 5.68 -5.37
C ILE A 139 1.05 7.06 -5.82
N SER A 140 0.58 7.57 -6.96
CA SER A 140 1.02 8.87 -7.48
C SER A 140 0.60 10.05 -6.59
N SER A 141 -0.39 9.83 -5.74
CA SER A 141 -0.92 10.79 -4.77
C SER A 141 -0.48 10.52 -3.33
N LEU A 142 0.24 9.42 -3.11
CA LEU A 142 0.61 8.93 -1.79
C LEU A 142 1.64 9.85 -1.16
N ARG A 143 1.37 10.28 0.07
CA ARG A 143 2.28 11.12 0.86
C ARG A 143 2.22 10.74 2.33
N ILE A 144 3.37 10.74 2.98
CA ILE A 144 3.47 10.54 4.44
C ILE A 144 2.89 11.78 5.14
N VAL A 145 2.04 11.55 6.12
CA VAL A 145 1.43 12.60 6.96
C VAL A 145 1.68 12.31 8.43
N LYS A 146 1.51 13.33 9.29
CA LYS A 146 1.62 13.12 10.73
C LYS A 146 0.61 12.07 11.19
N PRO A 147 0.97 11.24 12.20
CA PRO A 147 0.03 10.27 12.76
C PRO A 147 -1.25 10.98 13.19
N ILE A 148 -2.36 10.56 12.64
CA ILE A 148 -3.68 10.94 13.14
C ILE A 148 -4.07 9.82 14.11
N SER A 149 -4.62 10.17 15.27
CA SER A 149 -5.13 9.17 16.23
C SER A 149 -6.28 8.40 15.59
N ILE A 150 -5.97 7.31 14.89
CA ILE A 150 -6.96 6.31 14.50
C ILE A 150 -7.29 5.55 15.77
N ARG A 151 -8.53 5.68 16.27
CA ARG A 151 -8.99 4.89 17.40
C ARG A 151 -9.05 3.43 16.95
N ILE A 152 -7.99 2.67 17.23
CA ILE A 152 -8.01 1.22 17.12
C ILE A 152 -8.89 0.73 18.27
N THR A 153 -10.17 0.45 17.99
CA THR A 153 -11.00 -0.30 18.94
C THR A 153 -10.56 -1.76 18.86
N SER A 154 -9.59 -2.14 19.70
CA SER A 154 -9.35 -3.54 20.00
C SER A 154 -10.57 -4.08 20.74
N THR A 155 -11.46 -4.78 20.05
CA THR A 155 -12.40 -5.70 20.71
C THR A 155 -11.58 -6.88 21.23
N SER A 156 -11.01 -6.71 22.43
CA SER A 156 -10.57 -7.83 23.25
C SER A 156 -11.84 -8.54 23.72
N ASN A 157 -12.13 -9.71 23.14
CA ASN A 157 -13.00 -10.68 23.77
C ASN A 157 -12.31 -11.12 25.05
N THR A 158 -12.68 -10.50 26.17
CA THR A 158 -12.48 -11.12 27.49
C THR A 158 -13.63 -12.10 27.64
N GLU A 159 -13.38 -13.37 27.35
CA GLU A 159 -14.21 -14.45 27.87
C GLU A 159 -14.16 -14.36 29.40
N SER A 160 -15.28 -13.98 30.00
CA SER A 160 -15.49 -14.11 31.43
C SER A 160 -15.60 -15.60 31.75
N GLU A 161 -14.55 -16.16 32.34
CA GLU A 161 -14.68 -17.41 33.11
C GLU A 161 -15.56 -17.12 34.34
N GLU A 162 -16.85 -17.39 34.23
CA GLU A 162 -17.70 -17.64 35.40
C GLU A 162 -17.35 -19.03 35.95
N LEU A 163 -16.47 -19.05 36.94
CA LEU A 163 -16.36 -20.12 37.93
C LEU A 163 -17.53 -19.97 38.91
N GLU A 164 -18.63 -20.69 38.67
CA GLU A 164 -19.59 -21.00 39.72
C GLU A 164 -19.14 -22.22 40.53
N GLN A 165 -19.28 -22.08 41.84
CA GLN A 165 -18.88 -23.00 42.91
C GLN A 165 -19.79 -24.22 43.04
#